data_AF-A0A059FS08-F1
#
_entry.id   AF-A0A059FS08-F1
#
_cell.length_a   1.000
_cell.length_b   1.000
_cell.length_c   1.000
_cell.angle_alpha   90.00
_cell.angle_beta   90.00
_cell.angle_gamma   90.00
#
_symmetry.space_group_name_H-M   'P 1'
#
loop_
_entity.id
_entity.type
_entity.pdbx_description
1 polymer ?
#
loop_
_entity_poly.entity_id
_entity_poly.type
_entity_poly.pdbx_seq_one_letter_code
_entity_poly.pdbx_strand_id
1 'polypeptide(L)'
;MKWHAGVAVGLGLVLIGALKTWAHVEAARTLTLPGCLGSEFVIRLGAPTAMQVHCWGCYAVLMGLVLIAGSFAWSRWERQIMRPALSVRSGA
;
A
#
# COMPACT_ATOMS: atom_id res chain seq x y z
N MET A 1 2.53 -21.07 -10.12
CA MET A 1 2.77 -19.79 -10.83
C MET A 1 1.80 -18.66 -10.45
N LYS A 2 0.58 -18.93 -9.95
CA LYS A 2 -0.48 -17.91 -9.74
C LYS A 2 -0.22 -16.85 -8.64
N TRP A 3 0.45 -17.23 -7.55
CA TRP A 3 0.76 -16.33 -6.42
C TRP A 3 1.71 -15.16 -6.73
N HIS A 4 2.56 -15.25 -7.76
CA HIS A 4 3.51 -14.17 -8.09
C HIS A 4 2.80 -12.91 -8.61
N ALA A 5 1.66 -13.08 -9.29
CA ALA A 5 0.86 -11.95 -9.77
C ALA A 5 0.29 -11.12 -8.60
N GLY A 6 -0.24 -11.80 -7.57
CA GLY A 6 -0.75 -11.12 -6.38
C GLY A 6 0.35 -10.39 -5.60
N VAL A 7 1.55 -10.97 -5.52
CA VAL A 7 2.72 -10.30 -4.94
C VAL A 7 3.13 -9.08 -5.77
N ALA A 8 3.21 -9.19 -7.09
CA ALA A 8 3.61 -8.09 -7.97
C ALA A 8 2.62 -6.92 -7.91
N VAL A 9 1.31 -7.21 -7.99
CA VAL A 9 0.25 -6.19 -7.88
C VAL A 9 0.27 -5.55 -6.49
N GLY A 10 0.40 -6.36 -5.43
CA GLY A 10 0.50 -5.84 -4.07
C GLY A 10 1.73 -4.95 -3.87
N LEU A 11 2.88 -5.30 -4.45
CA LEU A 11 4.09 -4.49 -4.39
C LEU A 11 3.90 -3.15 -5.11
N GLY A 12 3.25 -3.17 -6.28
CA GLY A 12 2.89 -1.96 -7.02
C GLY A 12 1.98 -1.02 -6.22
N LEU A 13 0.96 -1.57 -5.57
CA LEU A 13 0.06 -0.81 -4.69
C LEU A 13 0.78 -0.20 -3.49
N VAL A 14 1.71 -0.94 -2.87
CA VAL A 14 2.55 -0.43 -1.79
C VAL A 14 3.41 0.73 -2.27
N LEU A 15 4.09 0.60 -3.41
CA LEU A 15 4.96 1.64 -3.94
C LEU A 15 4.18 2.91 -4.32
N ILE A 16 3.10 2.77 -5.09
CA ILE A 16 2.27 3.90 -5.52
C ILE A 16 1.60 4.56 -4.31
N GLY A 17 1.08 3.74 -3.39
CA GLY A 17 0.48 4.22 -2.15
C GLY A 17 1.48 4.99 -1.30
N ALA A 18 2.69 4.47 -1.10
CA ALA A 18 3.76 5.13 -0.33
C ALA A 18 4.17 6.45 -0.98
N LEU A 19 4.43 6.47 -2.28
CA LEU A 19 4.73 7.70 -3.03
C LEU A 19 3.62 8.75 -2.88
N LYS A 20 2.36 8.32 -2.94
CA LYS A 20 1.23 9.23 -2.79
C LYS A 20 1.10 9.76 -1.37
N THR A 21 1.29 8.92 -0.35
CA THR A 21 1.30 9.38 1.05
C THR A 21 2.39 10.41 1.28
N TRP A 22 3.59 10.16 0.75
CA TRP A 22 4.71 11.08 0.85
C TRP A 22 4.39 12.44 0.22
N ALA A 23 3.91 12.44 -1.03
CA ALA A 23 3.53 13.67 -1.74
C ALA A 23 2.41 14.43 -1.02
N HIS A 24 1.45 13.71 -0.42
CA HIS A 24 0.36 14.35 0.32
C HIS A 24 0.82 14.97 1.63
N VAL A 25 1.71 14.29 2.36
CA VAL A 25 2.30 14.82 3.60
C VAL A 25 3.15 16.07 3.31
N GLU A 26 3.89 16.09 2.21
CA GLU A 26 4.69 17.25 1.82
C GLU A 26 3.79 18.45 1.44
N ALA A 27 2.75 18.22 0.63
CA ALA A 27 1.82 19.26 0.23
C ALA A 27 0.97 19.79 1.40
N ALA A 28 0.61 18.94 2.36
CA ALA A 28 -0.26 19.32 3.46
C ALA A 28 0.44 20.18 4.54
N ARG A 29 1.78 20.28 4.49
CA ARG A 29 2.58 21.10 5.42
C ARG A 29 2.66 22.56 5.03
N THR A 30 2.18 22.94 3.85
CA THR A 30 2.30 24.31 3.33
C THR A 30 0.94 24.85 2.91
N LEU A 31 0.65 26.07 3.35
CA LEU A 31 -0.46 26.88 2.88
C LEU A 31 0.13 28.09 2.15
N THR A 32 -0.10 28.16 0.84
CA THR A 32 0.27 29.32 0.03
C THR A 32 -0.92 30.26 -0.05
N LEU A 33 -0.77 31.48 0.50
CA LEU A 33 -1.76 32.53 0.32
C LEU A 33 -1.26 33.55 -0.72
N PRO A 34 -2.10 33.90 -1.71
CA PRO A 34 -1.80 35.01 -2.60
C PRO A 34 -1.92 36.33 -1.83
N GLY A 35 -0.86 37.13 -1.88
CA GLY A 35 -0.79 38.49 -1.38
C GLY A 35 -1.06 39.53 -2.47
N CYS A 36 -1.11 40.80 -2.06
CA CYS A 36 -1.22 41.91 -3.00
C CYS A 36 0.08 42.05 -3.84
N LEU A 37 -0.04 42.59 -5.06
CA LEU A 37 1.06 42.78 -6.01
C LEU A 37 1.81 41.49 -6.43
N GLY A 38 1.15 40.33 -6.38
CA GLY A 38 1.77 39.06 -6.81
C GLY A 38 2.78 38.49 -5.82
N SER A 39 2.74 38.94 -4.57
CA SER A 39 3.48 38.30 -3.48
C SER A 39 2.81 36.98 -3.08
N GLU A 40 3.58 35.97 -2.69
CA GLU A 40 3.07 34.72 -2.12
C GLU A 40 3.58 34.54 -0.70
N PHE A 41 2.67 34.25 0.24
CA PHE A 41 3.02 33.93 1.62
C PHE A 41 2.92 32.42 1.84
N VAL A 42 4.05 31.78 2.15
CA VAL A 42 4.10 30.34 2.46
C VAL A 42 4.03 30.17 3.98
N ILE A 43 2.89 29.71 4.50
CA ILE A 43 2.71 29.41 5.92
C ILE A 43 2.91 27.91 6.13
N ARG A 44 3.83 27.52 7.02
CA ARG A 44 3.99 26.12 7.41
C ARG A 44 2.95 25.77 8.48
N LEU A 45 2.02 24.89 8.12
CA LEU A 45 1.00 24.40 9.03
C LEU A 45 1.59 23.30 9.91
N GLY A 46 1.73 23.58 11.21
CA GLY A 46 2.09 22.59 12.23
C GLY A 46 0.91 21.71 12.60
N ALA A 47 0.28 21.04 11.64
CA ALA A 47 -0.80 20.09 11.94
C ALA A 47 -0.19 18.76 12.44
N PRO A 48 -0.79 18.11 13.46
CA PRO A 48 -0.36 16.79 13.89
C PRO A 48 -0.53 15.82 12.72
N THR A 49 0.58 15.21 12.30
CA THR A 49 0.66 14.34 11.12
C THR A 49 -0.49 13.34 11.08
N ALA A 50 -0.83 12.72 12.22
CA ALA A 50 -1.89 11.74 12.39
C ALA A 50 -3.29 12.14 11.87
N MET A 51 -3.69 13.42 11.94
CA MET A 51 -4.99 13.86 11.41
C MET A 51 -4.96 14.17 9.91
N GLN A 52 -3.76 14.36 9.35
CA GLN A 52 -3.53 14.73 7.96
C GLN A 52 -3.16 13.54 7.05
N VAL A 53 -2.79 12.39 7.63
CA VAL A 53 -2.30 11.22 6.85
C VAL A 53 -3.40 10.40 6.19
N HIS A 54 -4.68 10.63 6.48
CA HIS A 54 -5.75 9.77 5.97
C HIS A 54 -6.07 10.08 4.50
N CYS A 55 -5.23 9.55 3.61
CA CYS A 55 -5.37 9.68 2.17
C CYS A 55 -5.53 8.30 1.53
N TRP A 56 -6.02 8.27 0.28
CA TRP A 56 -6.15 7.04 -0.50
C TRP A 56 -4.83 6.26 -0.64
N GLY A 57 -3.69 6.94 -0.51
CA GLY A 57 -2.36 6.31 -0.46
C GLY A 57 -2.21 5.33 0.69
N CYS A 58 -2.70 5.65 1.89
CA CYS A 58 -2.66 4.73 3.04
C CYS A 58 -3.51 3.47 2.79
N TYR A 59 -4.68 3.64 2.18
CA TYR A 59 -5.52 2.51 1.78
C TYR A 59 -4.86 1.62 0.74
N ALA A 60 -4.19 2.21 -0.25
CA ALA A 60 -3.43 1.47 -1.25
C ALA A 60 -2.29 0.67 -0.63
N VAL A 61 -1.53 1.24 0.32
CA VAL A 61 -0.48 0.52 1.05
C VAL A 61 -1.07 -0.66 1.84
N LEU A 62 -2.14 -0.43 2.61
CA LEU A 62 -2.78 -1.48 3.40
C LEU A 62 -3.30 -2.61 2.51
N MET A 63 -4.00 -2.29 1.43
CA MET A 63 -4.49 -3.29 0.48
C MET A 63 -3.36 -4.05 -0.21
N GLY A 64 -2.28 -3.36 -0.58
CA GLY A 64 -1.10 -4.01 -1.15
C GLY A 64 -0.45 -5.00 -0.19
N LEU A 65 -0.31 -4.64 1.09
CA LEU A 65 0.20 -5.55 2.12
C LEU A 65 -0.72 -6.77 2.33
N VAL A 66 -2.03 -6.56 2.35
CA VAL A 66 -3.03 -7.64 2.45
C VAL A 66 -2.93 -8.59 1.25
N LEU A 67 -2.76 -8.07 0.04
CA LEU A 67 -2.59 -8.89 -1.17
C LEU A 67 -1.30 -9.70 -1.15
N ILE A 68 -0.19 -9.12 -0.69
CA ILE A 68 1.08 -9.84 -0.54
C ILE A 68 0.91 -10.96 0.51
N ALA A 69 0.43 -10.62 1.70
CA ALA A 69 0.22 -11.58 2.79
C ALA A 69 -0.75 -12.70 2.39
N GLY A 70 -1.86 -12.34 1.75
CA GLY A 70 -2.85 -13.30 1.24
C GLY A 70 -2.27 -14.23 0.18
N SER A 71 -1.44 -13.71 -0.73
CA SER A 71 -0.75 -14.52 -1.73
C SER A 71 0.21 -15.55 -1.11
N PHE A 72 0.94 -15.14 -0.06
CA PHE A 72 1.80 -16.05 0.70
C PHE A 72 0.98 -17.09 1.50
N ALA A 73 -0.05 -16.67 2.20
CA ALA A 73 -0.93 -17.55 2.96
C ALA A 73 -1.58 -18.60 2.04
N TRP A 74 -2.11 -18.16 0.90
CA TRP A 74 -2.69 -19.03 -0.12
C TRP A 74 -1.68 -20.07 -0.64
N SER A 75 -0.46 -19.64 -0.95
CA SER A 75 0.59 -20.55 -1.41
C SER A 75 1.01 -21.59 -0.36
N ARG A 76 0.93 -21.26 0.93
CA ARG A 76 1.20 -22.22 2.02
C ARG A 76 0.05 -23.19 2.18
N TRP A 77 -1.17 -22.68 2.16
CA TRP A 77 -2.39 -23.48 2.23
C TRP A 77 -2.47 -24.51 1.09
N GLU A 78 -2.23 -24.10 -0.17
CA GLU A 78 -2.18 -25.02 -1.32
C GLU A 78 -1.16 -26.13 -1.11
N ARG A 79 0.04 -25.79 -0.61
CA ARG A 79 1.09 -26.79 -0.35
C ARG A 79 0.74 -27.76 0.77
N GLN A 80 -0.01 -27.33 1.78
CA GLN A 80 -0.36 -28.18 2.92
C GLN A 80 -1.51 -29.14 2.63
N ILE A 81 -2.50 -28.75 1.81
CA ILE A 81 -3.68 -29.58 1.55
C ILE A 81 -3.53 -30.44 0.29
N MET A 82 -2.93 -29.91 -0.78
CA MET A 82 -2.86 -30.63 -2.06
C MET A 82 -1.75 -31.69 -2.10
N ARG A 83 -0.63 -31.48 -1.39
CA ARG A 83 0.49 -32.45 -1.38
C ARG A 83 0.19 -33.78 -0.68
N PRO A 84 -0.43 -33.83 0.52
CA PRO A 84 -0.75 -35.12 1.14
C PRO A 84 -1.84 -35.89 0.37
N ALA A 85 -2.73 -35.21 -0.35
CA ALA A 85 -3.78 -35.86 -1.14
C ALA A 85 -3.24 -36.64 -2.35
N LEU A 86 -2.12 -36.20 -2.95
CA LEU A 86 -1.50 -36.89 -4.08
C LEU A 86 -0.66 -38.09 -3.65
N SER A 87 0.01 -38.04 -2.49
CA SER A 87 0.82 -39.17 -2.02
C SER A 87 -0.01 -40.38 -1.59
N VAL A 88 -1.24 -40.16 -1.11
CA VAL A 88 -2.18 -41.24 -0.77
C VAL A 88 -2.72 -41.93 -2.03
N ARG A 89 -2.90 -41.18 -3.14
CA ARG A 89 -3.45 -41.73 -4.39
C ARG A 89 -2.41 -42.49 -5.23
N SER A 90 -1.12 -42.18 -5.10
CA SER A 90 -0.06 -42.90 -5.81
C SER A 90 0.44 -44.17 -5.10
N GLY A 91 -0.06 -44.43 -3.89
CA GLY A 91 0.27 -45.61 -3.09
C GLY A 91 -0.84 -46.66 -3.01
N ALA A 92 -1.89 -46.53 -3.82
CA ALA A 92 -3.02 -47.46 -3.91
C ALA A 92 -3.12 -48.05 -5.32
#